data_AF-B9T2J0-F1
#
_entry.id   AF-B9T2J0-F1
#
_cell.length_a   1.000
_cell.length_b   1.000
_cell.length_c   1.000
_cell.angle_alpha   90.00
_cell.angle_beta   90.00
_cell.angle_gamma   90.00
#
_symmetry.space_group_name_H-M   'P 1'
#
loop_
_entity.id
_entity.type
_entity.pdbx_description
1 polymer ?
#
loop_
_entity_poly.entity_id
_entity_poly.type
_entity_poly.pdbx_seq_one_letter_code
_entity_poly.pdbx_strand_id
1 'polypeptide(L)' 'MEGRTILVYVLIVGMIFMASSPGVAEAMVSIIMNPCELSKCIEACKNLLHDKFLSASCYQGTALIWHQYHIDNNKSFPE' A
#
# COMPACT_ATOMS: atom_id res chain seq x y z
N MET A 1 20.40 24.12 -32.28
CA MET A 1 20.67 23.97 -30.83
C MET A 1 19.41 23.56 -30.06
N GLU A 2 18.26 23.46 -30.73
CA GLU A 2 16.95 23.22 -30.10
C GLU A 2 16.74 21.80 -29.53
N GLY A 3 17.33 20.75 -30.13
CA GLY A 3 17.07 19.37 -29.70
C GLY A 3 17.61 19.03 -28.30
N ARG A 4 18.71 19.66 -27.88
CA ARG A 4 19.31 19.44 -26.54
C ARG A 4 18.44 20.02 -25.43
N THR A 5 17.83 21.18 -25.65
CA THR A 5 16.97 21.84 -24.67
C THR A 5 15.68 21.05 -24.42
N ILE A 6 15.11 20.47 -25.48
CA ILE A 6 13.90 19.63 -25.38
C ILE A 6 14.18 18.36 -24.57
N LEU A 7 15.33 17.70 -24.82
CA LEU A 7 15.72 16.49 -24.09
C LEU A 7 15.87 16.77 -22.58
N VAL A 8 16.49 17.90 -22.22
CA VAL A 8 16.65 18.33 -20.83
C VAL A 8 15.30 18.59 -20.16
N TYR A 9 14.37 19.25 -20.86
CA TYR A 9 13.03 19.49 -20.34
C TYR A 9 12.26 18.19 -20.08
N VAL A 10 12.30 17.23 -21.01
CA VAL A 10 11.64 15.93 -20.85
C VAL A 10 12.22 15.16 -19.67
N LEU A 11 13.54 15.18 -19.49
CA LEU A 11 14.19 14.52 -18.35
C LEU A 11 13.81 15.16 -17.01
N ILE A 12 13.79 16.49 -16.94
CA ILE A 12 13.41 17.20 -15.71
C ILE A 12 11.95 16.93 -15.35
N VAL A 13 11.03 17.04 -16.33
CA VAL A 13 9.61 16.77 -16.11
C VAL A 13 9.38 15.31 -15.71
N GLY A 14 10.08 14.36 -16.34
CA GLY A 14 10.01 12.94 -15.98
C GLY A 14 10.47 12.67 -14.54
N MET A 15 11.57 13.29 -14.11
CA MET A 15 12.08 13.15 -12.74
C MET A 15 11.13 13.74 -11.71
N ILE A 16 10.53 14.91 -11.99
CA ILE A 16 9.54 15.52 -11.10
C ILE A 16 8.31 14.63 -10.97
N PHE A 17 7.83 14.06 -12.09
CA PHE A 17 6.67 13.19 -12.09
C PHE A 17 6.89 11.93 -11.24
N MET A 18 8.05 11.27 -11.40
CA MET A 18 8.43 10.10 -10.60
C MET A 18 8.61 10.40 -9.11
N ALA A 19 9.11 11.60 -8.76
CA ALA A 19 9.24 12.02 -7.37
C ALA A 19 7.88 12.34 -6.71
N SER A 20 6.89 12.74 -7.51
CA SER A 20 5.58 13.18 -7.03
C SER A 20 4.53 12.07 -6.96
N SER A 21 4.78 10.90 -7.56
CA SER A 21 3.83 9.80 -7.48
C SER A 21 3.85 9.18 -6.09
N PRO A 22 2.71 9.15 -5.36
CA PRO A 22 2.63 8.43 -4.10
C PRO A 22 2.86 6.94 -4.39
N GLY A 23 3.88 6.36 -3.75
CA GLY A 23 4.13 4.93 -3.89
C GLY A 23 2.96 4.16 -3.32
N VAL A 24 2.41 3.19 -4.04
CA VAL A 24 1.48 2.22 -3.45
C VAL A 24 2.31 1.05 -2.93
N ALA A 25 2.13 0.70 -1.66
CA ALA A 25 2.76 -0.46 -1.07
C ALA A 25 1.73 -1.38 -0.45
N GLU A 26 2.06 -2.67 -0.44
CA GLU A 26 1.25 -3.71 0.16
C GLU A 26 1.86 -4.10 1.50
N ALA A 27 1.02 -4.19 2.53
CA ALA A 27 1.40 -4.66 3.85
C ALA A 27 0.53 -5.85 4.26
N MET A 28 1.13 -6.71 5.08
CA MET A 28 0.48 -7.88 5.63
C MET A 28 0.56 -7.82 7.15
N VAL A 29 -0.59 -7.91 7.83
CA VAL A 29 -0.68 -7.97 9.28
C VAL A 29 -1.26 -9.31 9.71
N SER A 30 -0.65 -9.92 10.73
CA SER A 30 -1.13 -11.15 11.35
C SER A 30 -1.78 -10.84 12.69
N ILE A 31 -2.99 -11.35 12.90
CA ILE A 31 -3.76 -11.20 14.14
C ILE A 31 -4.10 -12.59 14.65
N ILE A 32 -3.64 -12.92 15.85
CA ILE A 32 -3.98 -14.18 16.51
C ILE A 32 -5.46 -14.12 16.88
N MET A 33 -6.26 -15.02 16.29
CA MET A 33 -7.70 -15.02 16.44
C MET A 33 -8.16 -16.48 16.54
N ASN A 34 -8.50 -16.92 17.75
CA ASN A 34 -8.88 -18.29 18.03
C ASN A 34 -10.30 -18.32 18.64
N PRO A 35 -11.31 -18.88 17.95
CA PRO A 35 -11.26 -19.48 16.61
C PRO A 35 -11.04 -18.44 15.50
N CYS A 36 -10.39 -18.86 14.40
CA CYS A 36 -10.15 -17.97 13.27
C CYS A 36 -11.42 -17.85 12.43
N GLU A 37 -12.32 -16.94 12.82
CA GLU A 37 -13.52 -16.62 12.05
C GLU A 37 -13.19 -15.67 10.90
N LEU A 38 -12.87 -16.27 9.76
CA LEU A 38 -12.51 -15.53 8.54
C LEU A 38 -13.58 -14.50 8.15
N SER A 39 -14.87 -14.85 8.28
CA SER A 39 -16.01 -13.96 7.98
C SER A 39 -16.01 -12.71 8.87
N LYS A 40 -15.85 -12.89 10.18
CA LYS A 40 -15.76 -11.78 11.15
C LYS A 40 -14.51 -10.92 10.93
N CYS A 41 -13.39 -11.56 10.60
CA CYS A 41 -12.16 -10.86 10.26
C CYS A 41 -12.34 -9.99 9.00
N ILE A 42 -12.90 -10.55 7.92
CA ILE A 42 -13.15 -9.79 6.68
C ILE A 42 -14.10 -8.62 6.96
N GLU A 43 -15.17 -8.83 7.72
CA GLU A 43 -16.15 -7.78 8.04
C GLU A 43 -15.51 -6.63 8.85
N ALA A 44 -14.73 -6.97 9.89
CA ALA A 44 -14.01 -6.00 10.70
C ALA A 44 -12.92 -5.28 9.88
N CYS A 45 -12.16 -6.01 9.06
CA CYS A 45 -11.10 -5.44 8.23
C CYS A 45 -11.68 -4.53 7.14
N LYS A 46 -12.79 -4.90 6.51
CA LYS A 46 -13.49 -4.02 5.56
C LYS A 46 -13.97 -2.73 6.22
N ASN A 47 -14.47 -2.80 7.47
CA ASN A 47 -14.87 -1.59 8.21
C ASN A 47 -13.68 -0.72 8.63
N LEU A 48 -12.51 -1.30 8.91
CA LEU A 48 -11.33 -0.52 9.33
C LEU A 48 -10.54 0.04 8.15
N LEU A 49 -10.35 -0.76 7.10
CA LEU A 49 -9.48 -0.45 5.98
C LEU A 49 -10.23 0.08 4.75
N HIS A 50 -11.54 -0.14 4.65
CA HIS A 50 -12.34 0.27 3.49
C HIS A 50 -11.71 -0.23 2.17
N ASP A 51 -11.50 0.66 1.20
CA ASP A 51 -10.86 0.37 -0.09
C ASP A 51 -9.41 -0.10 -0.02
N LYS A 52 -8.77 0.01 1.15
CA LYS A 52 -7.40 -0.50 1.36
C LYS A 52 -7.36 -2.01 1.61
N PHE A 53 -8.50 -2.63 1.92
CA PHE A 53 -8.58 -4.07 2.16
C PHE A 53 -8.47 -4.84 0.84
N LEU A 54 -7.45 -5.69 0.73
CA LEU A 54 -7.28 -6.54 -0.44
C LEU A 54 -7.83 -7.93 -0.20
N SER A 55 -7.36 -8.58 0.87
CA SER A 55 -7.74 -9.96 1.19
C SER A 55 -7.45 -10.29 2.65
N ALA A 56 -8.13 -11.33 3.16
CA ALA A 56 -7.80 -11.95 4.43
C ALA A 56 -7.75 -13.46 4.28
N SER A 57 -6.95 -14.13 5.08
CA SER A 57 -6.82 -15.59 5.09
C SER A 57 -6.60 -16.08 6.52
N CYS A 58 -7.09 -17.28 6.85
CA CYS A 58 -6.84 -17.90 8.15
C CYS A 58 -5.79 -18.98 8.01
N TYR A 59 -4.72 -18.91 8.80
CA TYR A 59 -3.67 -19.92 8.88
C TYR A 59 -3.42 -20.28 10.36
N GLN A 60 -3.66 -21.55 10.73
CA GLN A 60 -3.38 -22.09 12.07
C GLN A 60 -3.87 -21.22 13.25
N GLY A 61 -5.11 -20.73 13.20
CA GLY A 61 -5.65 -19.87 14.28
C GLY A 61 -5.17 -18.41 14.25
N THR A 62 -4.53 -18.00 13.15
CA THR A 62 -4.08 -16.63 12.90
C THR A 62 -4.74 -16.10 11.64
N ALA A 63 -5.34 -14.92 11.72
CA ALA A 63 -5.84 -14.20 10.56
C ALA A 63 -4.70 -13.37 9.95
N LEU A 64 -4.48 -13.54 8.65
CA LEU A 64 -3.52 -12.82 7.83
C LEU A 64 -4.29 -11.83 6.97
N ILE A 65 -3.99 -10.54 7.06
CA ILE A 65 -4.74 -9.47 6.40
C ILE A 65 -3.80 -8.71 5.47
N TRP A 66 -4.19 -8.59 4.21
CA TRP A 66 -3.46 -7.89 3.16
C TRP A 66 -4.11 -6.55 2.90
N HIS A 67 -3.31 -5.49 2.89
CA HIS A 67 -3.81 -4.15 2.64
C HIS A 67 -2.85 -3.27 1.87
N GLN A 68 -3.43 -2.36 1.09
CA GLN A 68 -2.67 -1.35 0.36
C GLN A 68 -2.61 -0.06 1.17
N TYR A 69 -1.43 0.54 1.27
CA TYR A 69 -1.24 1.87 1.84
C TYR A 69 -0.41 2.73 0.88
N HIS A 70 -0.65 4.04 0.92
CA HIS A 70 0.19 4.98 0.21
C HIS A 70 1.43 5.26 1.06
N ILE A 71 2.60 5.07 0.46
CA ILE A 71 3.87 5.57 0.99
C ILE A 71 3.94 7.04 0.63
N ASP A 72 3.58 7.87 1.59
CA ASP A 72 3.96 9.28 1.58
C ASP A 72 5.46 9.35 1.85
N ASN A 73 6.25 9.79 0.87
CA ASN A 73 7.72 9.95 0.96
C ASN A 73 8.19 10.92 2.08
N ASN A 74 7.28 11.46 2.90
CA ASN A 74 7.53 12.36 4.03
C ASN A 74 7.24 11.74 5.41
N LYS A 75 6.78 10.48 5.47
CA LYS A 75 6.62 9.76 6.73
C LYS A 75 7.28 8.40 6.61
N SER A 76 8.49 8.30 7.15
CA SER A 76 9.08 7.02 7.51
C SER A 76 8.06 6.22 8.32
N PHE A 77 7.96 4.94 7.95
CA PHE A 77 7.22 3.89 8.64
C PHE A 77 7.19 4.11 10.16
N PRO A 78 6.03 4.09 10.83
CA PRO A 78 6.03 3.68 12.22
C PRO A 78 6.39 2.20 12.26
N GLU A 79 7.53 1.90 12.88
CA GLU A 79 7.96 0.55 13.28
C GLU A 79 6.90 -0.16 14.13
#